data_AF-A0A366HTY2-F1
#
_entry.id   AF-A0A366HTY2-F1
#
_cell.length_a   1.000
_cell.length_b   1.000
_cell.length_c   1.000
_cell.angle_alpha   90.00
_cell.angle_beta   90.00
_cell.angle_gamma   90.00
#
_symmetry.space_group_name_H-M   'P 1'
#
loop_
_entity.id
_entity.type
_entity.pdbx_description
1 polymer ?
#
loop_
_entity_poly.entity_id
_entity_poly.type
_entity_poly.pdbx_seq_one_letter_code
_entity_poly.pdbx_strand_id
1 'polypeptide(L)'
;MNGRAQRLKWSAICQATIVVVASVTLAACKSPGVNRVSAPGGWGKYVGTIRTEWQPDGRDMRLLEDVHYIAGDGRNWPALKGSTINGASIPKAFWCTVGGPYEGAYREASVFHDIACDEKKARWQDVHRMFYTGMRCSGVSESKSKVMYTAVYRFGPRWPEPGTARSSARMAAFLPARQPTEAEAHAVEEWVERRNPSLEEIERTTAIPGAPGP
;
A
#
# COMPACT_ATOMS: atom_id res chain seq x y z
N MET A 1 63.93 4.36 -25.56
CA MET A 1 63.13 3.13 -25.35
C MET A 1 61.86 3.21 -26.17
N ASN A 2 61.68 2.21 -27.03
CA ASN A 2 60.48 1.64 -27.70
C ASN A 2 59.12 2.33 -27.44
N GLY A 3 58.21 2.47 -28.41
CA GLY A 3 58.19 1.94 -29.77
C GLY A 3 56.90 2.32 -30.53
N ARG A 4 57.11 2.60 -31.82
CA ARG A 4 56.31 2.40 -33.04
C ARG A 4 54.80 2.08 -32.95
N ALA A 5 54.06 2.92 -33.69
CA ALA A 5 52.90 2.56 -34.49
C ALA A 5 53.12 1.34 -35.39
N GLN A 6 52.09 0.50 -35.62
CA GLN A 6 51.66 0.06 -36.96
C GLN A 6 50.51 -0.97 -36.96
N ARG A 7 49.57 -0.71 -37.88
CA ARG A 7 48.83 -1.62 -38.79
C ARG A 7 47.57 -2.35 -38.29
N LEU A 8 46.48 -1.88 -38.89
CA LEU A 8 45.31 -2.65 -39.31
C LEU A 8 45.71 -3.98 -39.99
N LYS A 9 44.99 -5.05 -39.66
CA LYS A 9 44.80 -6.21 -40.52
C LYS A 9 43.31 -6.52 -40.64
N TRP A 10 42.89 -6.62 -41.89
CA TRP A 10 41.58 -6.96 -42.40
C TRP A 10 41.31 -8.47 -42.34
N SER A 11 40.05 -8.83 -42.60
CA SER A 11 39.48 -10.17 -42.86
C SER A 11 38.67 -10.73 -41.66
N ALA A 12 37.44 -11.20 -41.78
CA ALA A 12 36.69 -11.65 -42.96
C ALA A 12 35.19 -11.43 -42.78
N ILE A 13 34.56 -11.28 -43.93
CA ILE A 13 33.13 -11.22 -44.23
C ILE A 13 32.40 -12.45 -43.67
N CYS A 14 31.28 -12.24 -42.98
CA CYS A 14 30.18 -13.19 -42.92
C CYS A 14 28.89 -12.40 -43.13
N GLN A 15 28.54 -12.19 -44.40
CA GLN A 15 27.21 -11.75 -44.79
C GLN A 15 26.21 -12.85 -44.40
N ALA A 16 25.37 -12.58 -43.41
CA ALA A 16 24.11 -13.28 -43.24
C ALA A 16 23.00 -12.32 -43.68
N THR A 17 22.56 -12.50 -44.93
CA THR A 17 21.38 -11.83 -45.48
C THR A 17 20.15 -12.31 -44.71
N ILE A 18 19.67 -11.51 -43.77
CA ILE A 18 18.39 -11.76 -43.12
C ILE A 18 17.30 -11.11 -43.97
N VAL A 19 16.61 -11.91 -44.78
CA VAL A 19 15.30 -11.55 -45.32
C VAL A 19 14.27 -11.89 -44.25
N VAL A 20 13.75 -10.89 -43.53
CA VAL A 20 12.50 -11.06 -42.77
C VAL A 20 11.36 -10.51 -43.60
N VAL A 21 10.49 -11.42 -44.04
CA VAL A 21 9.22 -11.13 -44.70
C VAL A 21 8.31 -10.42 -43.71
N ALA A 22 7.92 -9.17 -44.03
CA ALA A 22 6.91 -8.43 -43.28
C ALA A 22 5.54 -9.08 -43.48
N SER A 23 5.17 -9.96 -42.56
CA SER A 23 3.79 -10.47 -42.46
C SER A 23 3.03 -9.58 -41.49
N VAL A 24 2.26 -8.61 -42.02
CA VAL A 24 1.31 -7.83 -41.20
C VAL A 24 0.13 -8.74 -40.89
N THR A 25 0.22 -9.48 -39.80
CA THR A 25 -0.96 -10.07 -39.15
C THR A 25 -1.51 -9.04 -38.15
N LEU A 26 -2.72 -8.54 -38.40
CA LEU A 26 -3.51 -7.89 -37.35
C LEU A 26 -3.79 -8.92 -36.26
N ALA A 27 -2.92 -8.99 -35.26
CA ALA A 27 -3.27 -9.59 -34.00
C ALA A 27 -4.22 -8.62 -33.29
N ALA A 28 -5.50 -8.96 -33.24
CA ALA A 28 -6.43 -8.30 -32.34
C ALA A 28 -5.84 -8.41 -30.92
N CYS A 29 -5.38 -7.28 -30.37
CA CYS A 29 -4.98 -7.19 -28.97
C CYS A 29 -6.20 -7.48 -28.12
N LYS A 30 -6.44 -8.75 -27.79
CA LYS A 30 -7.25 -9.13 -26.65
C LYS A 30 -6.58 -8.46 -25.46
N SER A 31 -7.25 -7.45 -24.89
CA SER A 31 -6.85 -6.86 -23.63
C SER A 31 -6.55 -8.00 -22.66
N PRO A 32 -5.41 -7.98 -21.95
CA PRO A 32 -5.15 -9.00 -20.95
C PRO A 32 -6.29 -8.90 -19.95
N GLY A 33 -7.14 -9.92 -19.92
CA GLY A 33 -8.16 -10.07 -18.89
C GLY A 33 -7.44 -10.01 -17.56
N VAL A 34 -7.78 -9.03 -16.74
CA VAL A 34 -7.24 -8.90 -15.39
C VAL A 34 -7.62 -10.18 -14.65
N ASN A 35 -6.66 -11.09 -14.52
CA ASN A 35 -6.80 -12.24 -13.64
C ASN A 35 -6.91 -11.68 -12.23
N ARG A 36 -8.14 -11.63 -11.71
CA ARG A 36 -8.40 -11.35 -10.31
C ARG A 36 -7.81 -12.51 -9.51
N VAL A 37 -6.65 -12.28 -8.91
CA VAL A 37 -6.08 -13.21 -7.95
C VAL A 37 -6.93 -13.09 -6.69
N SER A 38 -7.93 -13.98 -6.54
CA SER A 38 -8.47 -14.28 -5.22
C SER A 38 -7.39 -15.05 -4.47
N ALA A 39 -6.74 -14.42 -3.50
CA ALA A 39 -5.80 -15.12 -2.63
C ALA A 39 -6.54 -16.23 -1.86
N PRO A 40 -5.91 -17.42 -1.67
CA PRO A 40 -6.50 -18.52 -0.93
C PRO A 40 -6.44 -18.21 0.58
N GLY A 41 -7.57 -17.76 1.11
CA GLY A 41 -7.75 -17.41 2.50
C GLY A 41 -8.79 -16.30 2.55
N GLY A 42 -9.89 -16.52 3.25
CA GLY A 42 -11.07 -15.64 3.26
C GLY A 42 -10.85 -14.25 3.85
N TRP A 43 -9.83 -13.52 3.39
CA TRP A 43 -9.49 -12.16 3.79
C TRP A 43 -10.39 -11.14 3.09
N GLY A 44 -10.87 -11.45 1.90
CA GLY A 44 -11.79 -10.61 1.14
C GLY A 44 -11.55 -10.70 -0.36
N LYS A 45 -12.09 -9.71 -1.10
CA LYS A 45 -11.83 -9.51 -2.53
C LYS A 45 -11.98 -8.05 -2.92
N TYR A 46 -11.17 -7.63 -3.88
CA TYR A 46 -11.32 -6.35 -4.56
C TYR A 46 -12.26 -6.48 -5.76
N VAL A 47 -13.14 -5.49 -5.92
CA VAL A 47 -14.11 -5.38 -7.02
C VAL A 47 -13.90 -4.06 -7.72
N GLY A 48 -13.70 -4.12 -9.04
CA GLY A 48 -13.30 -2.97 -9.87
C GLY A 48 -11.82 -3.00 -10.21
N THR A 49 -11.32 -1.92 -10.82
CA THR A 49 -9.89 -1.74 -11.11
C THR A 49 -9.51 -0.35 -10.66
N ILE A 50 -8.49 -0.24 -9.81
CA ILE A 50 -8.01 1.06 -9.33
C ILE A 50 -7.40 1.80 -10.52
N ARG A 51 -8.10 2.84 -10.98
CA ARG A 51 -7.62 3.77 -11.99
C ARG A 51 -7.51 5.14 -11.36
N THR A 52 -6.34 5.75 -11.49
CA THR A 52 -6.05 7.04 -10.89
C THR A 52 -5.43 8.00 -11.89
N GLU A 53 -5.58 9.29 -11.60
CA GLU A 53 -4.83 10.35 -12.27
C GLU A 53 -4.09 11.20 -11.23
N TRP A 54 -2.88 11.65 -11.58
CA TRP A 54 -2.11 12.55 -10.72
C TRP A 54 -2.78 13.92 -10.65
N GLN A 55 -2.87 14.46 -9.45
CA GLN A 55 -3.29 15.84 -9.25
C GLN A 55 -2.14 16.82 -9.53
N PRO A 56 -2.43 18.10 -9.83
CA PRO A 56 -1.41 19.10 -10.15
C PRO A 56 -0.37 19.36 -9.04
N ASP A 57 -0.64 18.91 -7.81
CA ASP A 57 0.29 19.02 -6.68
C ASP A 57 1.50 18.07 -6.75
N GLY A 58 1.50 17.13 -7.70
CA GLY A 58 2.57 16.18 -7.92
C GLY A 58 2.70 15.09 -6.84
N ARG A 59 1.69 14.93 -5.97
CA ARG A 59 1.72 13.97 -4.86
C ARG A 59 0.45 13.14 -4.76
N ASP A 60 -0.69 13.81 -4.83
CA ASP A 60 -1.97 13.16 -4.60
C ASP A 60 -2.51 12.62 -5.93
N MET A 61 -3.26 11.53 -5.82
CA MET A 61 -3.97 10.91 -6.92
C MET A 61 -5.48 11.06 -6.72
N ARG A 62 -6.21 11.20 -7.82
CA ARG A 62 -7.68 11.14 -7.81
C ARG A 62 -8.16 9.83 -8.42
N LEU A 63 -9.11 9.18 -7.75
CA LEU A 63 -9.72 7.95 -8.23
C LEU A 63 -10.71 8.22 -9.37
N LEU A 64 -10.64 7.44 -10.45
CA LEU A 64 -11.42 7.66 -11.67
C LEU A 64 -12.71 6.82 -11.75
N GLU A 65 -12.80 5.74 -10.97
CA GLU A 65 -13.89 4.77 -10.97
C GLU A 65 -14.26 4.38 -9.55
N ASP A 66 -15.51 3.99 -9.32
CA ASP A 66 -15.93 3.38 -8.05
C ASP A 66 -15.33 1.98 -7.94
N VAL A 67 -14.68 1.71 -6.82
CA VAL A 67 -14.13 0.39 -6.51
C VAL A 67 -14.48 -0.01 -5.08
N HIS A 68 -14.44 -1.31 -4.80
CA HIS A 68 -14.86 -1.85 -3.52
C HIS A 68 -13.87 -2.88 -3.01
N TYR A 69 -13.65 -2.87 -1.71
CA TYR A 69 -13.05 -3.99 -1.00
C TYR A 69 -14.13 -4.67 -0.15
N ILE A 70 -14.43 -5.92 -0.47
CA ILE A 70 -15.37 -6.74 0.29
C ILE A 70 -14.53 -7.62 1.21
N ALA A 71 -14.49 -7.27 2.50
CA ALA A 71 -13.73 -8.00 3.50
C ALA A 71 -14.29 -9.42 3.72
N GLY A 72 -13.49 -10.27 4.36
CA GLY A 72 -13.83 -11.67 4.64
C GLY A 72 -15.11 -11.88 5.45
N ASP A 73 -15.48 -10.91 6.27
CA ASP A 73 -16.72 -10.87 7.05
C ASP A 73 -17.93 -10.34 6.24
N GLY A 74 -17.74 -10.02 4.96
CA GLY A 74 -18.74 -9.46 4.07
C GLY A 74 -18.88 -7.93 4.14
N ARG A 75 -18.14 -7.24 5.01
CA ARG A 75 -18.20 -5.78 5.11
C ARG A 75 -17.64 -5.13 3.84
N ASN A 76 -18.42 -4.24 3.25
CA ASN A 76 -18.02 -3.48 2.06
C ASN A 76 -17.35 -2.17 2.45
N TRP A 77 -16.16 -1.94 1.90
CA TRP A 77 -15.40 -0.70 1.98
C TRP A 77 -15.38 -0.04 0.60
N PRO A 78 -16.27 0.93 0.34
CA PRO A 78 -16.30 1.64 -0.94
C PRO A 78 -15.18 2.67 -1.03
N ALA A 79 -14.61 2.81 -2.22
CA ALA A 79 -13.76 3.91 -2.62
C ALA A 79 -14.40 4.54 -3.87
N LEU A 80 -14.96 5.73 -3.70
CA LEU A 80 -15.79 6.37 -4.72
C LEU A 80 -14.94 7.18 -5.69
N LYS A 81 -15.39 7.27 -6.94
CA LYS A 81 -14.84 8.15 -7.95
C LYS A 81 -14.73 9.57 -7.41
N GLY A 82 -13.60 10.21 -7.67
CA GLY A 82 -13.29 11.56 -7.22
C GLY A 82 -12.63 11.61 -5.85
N SER A 83 -12.54 10.51 -5.09
CA SER A 83 -11.77 10.45 -3.85
C SER A 83 -10.28 10.73 -4.11
N THR A 84 -9.66 11.46 -3.18
CA THR A 84 -8.23 11.73 -3.16
C THR A 84 -7.49 10.63 -2.40
N ILE A 85 -6.33 10.22 -2.91
CA ILE A 85 -5.43 9.23 -2.33
C ILE A 85 -4.04 9.88 -2.26
N ASN A 86 -3.35 9.78 -1.13
CA ASN A 86 -2.04 10.42 -0.94
C ASN A 86 -0.86 9.42 -0.89
N GLY A 87 -1.16 8.13 -1.05
CA GLY A 87 -0.19 7.09 -1.39
C GLY A 87 0.31 6.26 -0.23
N ALA A 88 -0.15 6.55 0.99
CA ALA A 88 -0.26 5.67 2.14
C ALA A 88 -0.24 6.53 3.41
N SER A 89 -1.24 6.31 4.26
CA SER A 89 -1.25 6.76 5.66
C SER A 89 -0.26 5.98 6.56
N ILE A 90 0.76 5.36 5.98
CA ILE A 90 1.84 4.67 6.69
C ILE A 90 2.94 5.68 7.01
N PRO A 91 3.39 5.79 8.28
CA PRO A 91 4.42 6.75 8.63
C PRO A 91 5.75 6.50 7.91
N LYS A 92 6.42 7.59 7.52
CA LYS A 92 7.62 7.56 6.66
C LYS A 92 8.76 6.69 7.18
N ALA A 93 8.92 6.62 8.50
CA ALA A 93 9.97 5.81 9.12
C ALA A 93 9.87 4.30 8.80
N PHE A 94 8.70 3.82 8.36
CA PHE A 94 8.52 2.42 7.96
C PHE A 94 8.79 2.17 6.46
N TRP A 95 9.01 3.20 5.64
CA TRP A 95 9.13 3.05 4.18
C TRP A 95 10.36 2.25 3.75
N CYS A 96 11.46 2.29 4.51
CA CYS A 96 12.65 1.49 4.23
C CYS A 96 12.37 -0.03 4.25
N THR A 97 11.42 -0.47 5.06
CA THR A 97 11.09 -1.89 5.25
C THR A 97 9.90 -2.31 4.38
N VAL A 98 8.94 -1.41 4.17
CA VAL A 98 7.67 -1.76 3.53
C VAL A 98 7.58 -1.39 2.05
N GLY A 99 8.45 -0.49 1.57
CA GLY A 99 8.35 0.15 0.26
C GLY A 99 7.82 1.59 0.37
N GLY A 100 8.10 2.40 -0.65
CA GLY A 100 7.60 3.77 -0.74
C GLY A 100 6.11 3.81 -1.12
N PRO A 101 5.47 4.99 -1.03
CA PRO A 101 4.10 5.19 -1.48
C PRO A 101 3.83 4.62 -2.86
N TYR A 102 2.66 3.98 -3.02
CA TYR A 102 2.23 3.34 -4.27
C TYR A 102 3.04 2.11 -4.74
N GLU A 103 4.02 1.64 -3.97
CA GLU A 103 4.82 0.46 -4.32
C GLU A 103 4.27 -0.84 -3.72
N GLY A 104 4.66 -1.97 -4.30
CA GLY A 104 4.38 -3.29 -3.77
C GLY A 104 2.90 -3.69 -3.78
N ALA A 105 2.60 -4.82 -3.12
CA ALA A 105 1.27 -5.42 -3.11
C ALA A 105 0.28 -4.71 -2.17
N TYR A 106 0.75 -3.92 -1.19
CA TYR A 106 -0.14 -3.25 -0.23
C TYR A 106 -0.86 -2.02 -0.82
N ARG A 107 -0.45 -1.53 -1.99
CA ARG A 107 -1.01 -0.33 -2.63
C ARG A 107 -2.54 -0.39 -2.81
N GLU A 108 -3.10 -1.57 -3.05
CA GLU A 108 -4.55 -1.72 -3.18
C GLU A 108 -5.24 -1.46 -1.84
N ALA A 109 -4.71 -2.03 -0.76
CA ALA A 109 -5.21 -1.80 0.59
C ALA A 109 -5.04 -0.35 1.05
N SER A 110 -3.96 0.34 0.65
CA SER A 110 -3.72 1.74 1.05
C SER A 110 -4.74 2.70 0.45
N VAL A 111 -5.25 2.42 -0.76
CA VAL A 111 -6.32 3.24 -1.37
C VAL A 111 -7.56 3.30 -0.48
N PHE A 112 -8.05 2.14 -0.03
CA PHE A 112 -9.23 2.09 0.83
C PHE A 112 -8.94 2.67 2.23
N HIS A 113 -7.69 2.53 2.71
CA HIS A 113 -7.31 3.05 4.02
C HIS A 113 -7.24 4.57 4.03
N ASP A 114 -6.59 5.18 3.05
CA ASP A 114 -6.52 6.64 2.90
C ASP A 114 -7.93 7.24 2.83
N ILE A 115 -8.77 6.70 1.94
CA ILE A 115 -10.15 7.18 1.76
C ILE A 115 -10.97 7.02 3.04
N ALA A 116 -10.89 5.86 3.70
CA ALA A 116 -11.66 5.63 4.93
C ALA A 116 -11.16 6.50 6.10
N CYS A 117 -9.87 6.80 6.17
CA CYS A 117 -9.28 7.74 7.13
C CYS A 117 -9.71 9.19 6.89
N ASP A 118 -9.91 9.58 5.63
CA ASP A 118 -10.42 10.90 5.28
C ASP A 118 -11.93 11.02 5.55
N GLU A 119 -12.70 10.01 5.19
CA GLU A 119 -14.16 10.02 5.36
C GLU A 119 -14.61 9.88 6.82
N LYS A 120 -13.85 9.14 7.65
CA LYS A 120 -14.12 8.95 9.10
C LYS A 120 -15.52 8.44 9.43
N LYS A 121 -16.16 7.73 8.49
CA LYS A 121 -17.52 7.17 8.66
C LYS A 121 -17.55 5.90 9.51
N ALA A 122 -16.45 5.15 9.55
CA ALA A 122 -16.26 3.97 10.38
C ALA A 122 -15.35 4.27 11.57
N ARG A 123 -15.31 3.39 12.57
CA ARG A 123 -14.36 3.50 13.68
C ARG A 123 -12.93 3.39 13.16
N TRP A 124 -12.01 4.19 13.69
CA TRP A 124 -10.61 4.18 13.24
C TRP A 124 -9.94 2.80 13.39
N GLN A 125 -10.30 2.04 14.44
CA GLN A 125 -9.83 0.68 14.67
C GLN A 125 -10.27 -0.26 13.54
N ASP A 126 -11.53 -0.14 13.09
CA ASP A 126 -12.06 -0.95 11.99
C ASP A 126 -11.38 -0.59 10.67
N VAL A 127 -11.10 0.69 10.44
CA VAL A 127 -10.36 1.16 9.25
C VAL A 127 -8.94 0.60 9.23
N HIS A 128 -8.24 0.63 10.36
CA HIS A 128 -6.88 0.09 10.46
C HIS A 128 -6.88 -1.45 10.35
N ARG A 129 -7.88 -2.15 10.91
CA ARG A 129 -8.06 -3.59 10.70
C ARG A 129 -8.36 -3.93 9.24
N MET A 130 -9.17 -3.11 8.56
CA MET A 130 -9.44 -3.25 7.14
C MET A 130 -8.14 -3.22 6.35
N PHE A 131 -7.24 -2.28 6.65
CA PHE A 131 -5.93 -2.20 6.01
C PHE A 131 -5.13 -3.50 6.16
N TYR A 132 -5.08 -4.09 7.36
CA TYR A 132 -4.48 -5.41 7.57
C TYR A 132 -5.09 -6.48 6.66
N THR A 133 -6.41 -6.63 6.68
CA THR A 133 -7.08 -7.67 5.87
C THR A 133 -6.91 -7.43 4.37
N GLY A 134 -6.92 -6.18 3.93
CA GLY A 134 -6.67 -5.81 2.54
C GLY A 134 -5.26 -6.21 2.10
N MET A 135 -4.25 -5.92 2.92
CA MET A 135 -2.88 -6.38 2.65
C MET A 135 -2.79 -7.91 2.54
N ARG A 136 -3.47 -8.64 3.43
CA ARG A 136 -3.55 -10.11 3.34
C ARG A 136 -4.26 -10.57 2.07
N CYS A 137 -5.32 -9.87 1.65
CA CYS A 137 -6.03 -10.12 0.39
C CYS A 137 -5.12 -9.91 -0.83
N SER A 138 -4.27 -8.89 -0.82
CA SER A 138 -3.29 -8.63 -1.89
C SER A 138 -2.05 -9.54 -1.83
N GLY A 139 -1.98 -10.50 -0.91
CA GLY A 139 -0.87 -11.45 -0.80
C GLY A 139 0.36 -10.92 -0.07
N VAL A 140 0.25 -9.82 0.66
CA VAL A 140 1.33 -9.36 1.56
C VAL A 140 1.52 -10.38 2.69
N SER A 141 2.77 -10.67 3.05
CA SER A 141 3.07 -11.64 4.12
C SER A 141 2.46 -11.21 5.45
N GLU A 142 2.16 -12.18 6.31
CA GLU A 142 1.53 -11.91 7.60
C GLU A 142 2.38 -10.99 8.48
N SER A 143 3.67 -11.29 8.62
CA SER A 143 4.59 -10.48 9.42
C SER A 143 4.61 -9.03 8.94
N LYS A 144 4.80 -8.81 7.63
CA LYS A 144 4.79 -7.47 7.03
C LYS A 144 3.45 -6.76 7.24
N SER A 145 2.33 -7.46 7.07
CA SER A 145 1.00 -6.91 7.32
C SER A 145 0.81 -6.52 8.79
N LYS A 146 1.34 -7.29 9.74
CA LYS A 146 1.28 -6.99 11.18
C LYS A 146 2.16 -5.80 11.56
N VAL A 147 3.36 -5.67 10.98
CA VAL A 147 4.22 -4.49 11.16
C VAL A 147 3.47 -3.24 10.71
N MET A 148 2.94 -3.26 9.49
CA MET A 148 2.21 -2.13 8.90
C MET A 148 0.92 -1.81 9.66
N TYR A 149 0.19 -2.83 10.10
CA TYR A 149 -0.98 -2.65 10.95
C TYR A 149 -0.62 -2.02 12.30
N THR A 150 0.45 -2.50 12.94
CA THR A 150 0.93 -1.92 14.21
C THR A 150 1.34 -0.46 14.01
N ALA A 151 2.01 -0.14 12.90
CA ALA A 151 2.38 1.23 12.57
C ALA A 151 1.16 2.17 12.48
N VAL A 152 0.14 1.82 11.69
CA VAL A 152 -1.06 2.66 11.58
C VAL A 152 -1.89 2.67 12.86
N TYR A 153 -1.92 1.59 13.63
CA TYR A 153 -2.66 1.54 14.89
C TYR A 153 -2.03 2.46 15.96
N ARG A 154 -0.70 2.54 15.98
CA ARG A 154 0.06 3.31 16.97
C ARG A 154 0.25 4.77 16.58
N PHE A 155 0.48 5.02 15.29
CA PHE A 155 0.90 6.33 14.78
C PHE A 155 -0.03 6.89 13.70
N GLY A 156 -1.15 6.23 13.40
CA GLY A 156 -2.14 6.69 12.45
C GLY A 156 -3.18 7.64 13.07
N PRO A 157 -4.01 8.27 12.23
CA PRO A 157 -5.06 9.17 12.68
C PRO A 157 -6.13 8.43 13.48
N ARG A 158 -6.57 9.04 14.58
CA ARG A 158 -7.68 8.56 15.42
C ARG A 158 -8.79 9.60 15.45
N TRP A 159 -10.03 9.16 15.55
CA TRP A 159 -11.19 10.05 15.66
C TRP A 159 -12.22 9.48 16.64
N PRO A 160 -13.09 10.32 17.22
CA PRO A 160 -14.16 9.85 18.10
C PRO A 160 -15.10 8.86 17.40
N GLU A 161 -15.74 8.02 18.19
CA GLU A 161 -16.71 7.04 17.70
C GLU A 161 -17.85 7.72 16.91
N PRO A 162 -18.23 7.18 15.72
CA PRO A 162 -19.35 7.71 14.96
C PRO A 162 -20.63 7.74 15.81
N GLY A 163 -21.22 8.93 15.99
CA GLY A 163 -22.48 9.11 16.72
C GLY A 163 -22.35 9.43 18.22
N THR A 164 -21.16 9.49 18.81
CA THR A 164 -20.97 9.85 20.24
C THR A 164 -20.84 11.35 20.50
N ALA A 165 -21.28 12.20 19.57
CA ALA A 165 -21.26 13.66 19.73
C ALA A 165 -22.34 14.13 20.73
N ARG A 166 -22.17 13.83 22.02
CA ARG A 166 -22.83 14.58 23.09
C ARG A 166 -21.96 15.79 23.41
N SER A 167 -22.37 16.93 22.84
CA SER A 167 -22.20 18.28 23.37
C SER A 167 -21.16 18.47 24.49
N SER A 168 -19.92 18.77 24.10
CA SER A 168 -19.24 19.94 24.65
C SER A 168 -18.15 20.36 23.68
N ALA A 169 -18.25 21.59 23.20
CA ALA A 169 -17.23 22.27 22.43
C ALA A 169 -16.03 22.55 23.34
N ARG A 170 -15.26 21.51 23.67
CA ARG A 170 -13.90 21.60 24.18
C ARG A 170 -13.06 20.59 23.43
N MET A 171 -12.51 21.07 22.31
CA MET A 171 -11.29 20.59 21.67
C MET A 171 -11.08 19.06 21.72
N ALA A 172 -11.84 18.30 20.94
CA ALA A 172 -11.21 17.17 20.26
C ALA A 172 -10.30 17.76 19.18
N ALA A 173 -9.22 18.42 19.60
CA ALA A 173 -8.19 18.85 18.69
C ALA A 173 -7.74 17.59 17.97
N PHE A 174 -7.94 17.58 16.66
CA PHE A 174 -7.33 16.63 15.75
C PHE A 174 -5.82 16.74 15.96
N LEU A 175 -5.27 16.00 16.93
CA LEU A 175 -3.83 15.95 17.11
C LEU A 175 -3.32 15.22 15.88
N PRO A 176 -2.57 15.90 14.98
CA PRO A 176 -1.99 15.22 13.85
C PRO A 176 -1.12 14.09 14.40
N ALA A 177 -1.30 12.90 13.84
CA ALA A 177 -0.60 11.73 14.34
C ALA A 177 0.91 11.96 14.22
N ARG A 178 1.62 11.92 15.35
CA ARG A 178 3.07 12.16 15.39
C ARG A 178 3.75 11.10 14.54
N GLN A 179 4.64 11.53 13.64
CA GLN A 179 5.47 10.59 12.91
C GLN A 179 6.42 9.86 13.88
N PRO A 180 6.55 8.54 13.78
CA PRO A 180 7.51 7.77 14.56
C PRO A 180 8.92 8.14 14.17
N THR A 181 9.82 8.04 15.14
CA THR A 181 11.27 8.01 14.90
C THR A 181 11.69 6.68 14.30
N GLU A 182 12.88 6.61 13.70
CA GLU A 182 13.44 5.35 13.19
C GLU A 182 13.59 4.30 14.28
N ALA A 183 13.96 4.70 15.51
CA ALA A 183 14.08 3.80 16.64
C ALA A 183 12.72 3.17 17.03
N GLU A 184 11.63 3.93 16.95
CA GLU A 184 10.28 3.41 17.21
C GLU A 184 9.79 2.49 16.10
N ALA A 185 10.12 2.81 14.84
CA ALA A 185 9.81 1.95 13.70
C ALA A 185 10.54 0.59 13.82
N HIS A 186 11.83 0.62 14.12
CA HIS A 186 12.63 -0.58 14.38
C HIS A 186 12.10 -1.38 15.58
N ALA A 187 11.71 -0.71 16.68
CA ALA A 187 11.13 -1.38 17.84
C ALA A 187 9.80 -2.09 17.53
N VAL A 188 8.97 -1.51 16.65
CA VAL A 188 7.73 -2.15 16.15
C VAL A 188 8.07 -3.38 15.33
N GLU A 189 8.98 -3.26 14.36
CA GLU A 189 9.39 -4.37 13.49
C GLU A 189 9.93 -5.54 14.31
N GLU A 190 10.92 -5.26 15.18
CA GLU A 190 11.56 -6.25 16.03
C GLU A 190 10.54 -6.96 16.95
N TRP A 191 9.61 -6.20 17.53
CA TRP A 191 8.58 -6.76 18.42
C TRP A 191 7.60 -7.66 17.67
N VAL A 192 7.15 -7.25 16.47
CA VAL A 192 6.25 -8.05 15.64
C VAL A 192 6.94 -9.31 15.13
N GLU A 193 8.16 -9.20 14.60
CA GLU A 193 8.89 -10.33 14.05
C GLU A 193 9.25 -11.37 15.11
N ARG A 194 9.68 -10.91 16.30
CA ARG A 194 10.02 -11.83 17.39
C ARG A 194 8.81 -12.53 17.99
N ARG A 195 7.69 -11.83 18.16
CA ARG A 195 6.51 -12.37 18.89
C ARG A 195 5.43 -12.94 17.99
N ASN A 196 5.39 -12.56 16.71
CA ASN A 196 4.30 -12.84 15.78
C ASN A 196 2.89 -12.64 16.41
N PRO A 197 2.63 -11.48 17.03
CA PRO A 197 1.44 -11.26 17.85
C PRO A 197 0.15 -11.37 17.04
N SER A 198 -0.95 -11.74 17.69
CA SER A 198 -2.29 -11.57 17.14
C SER A 198 -2.67 -10.09 17.03
N LEU A 199 -3.70 -9.77 16.24
CA LEU A 199 -4.20 -8.40 16.16
C LEU A 199 -4.71 -7.90 17.52
N GLU A 200 -5.37 -8.76 18.30
CA GLU A 200 -5.85 -8.38 19.64
C GLU A 200 -4.71 -8.04 20.60
N GLU A 201 -3.59 -8.76 20.52
CA GLU A 201 -2.40 -8.43 21.30
C GLU A 201 -1.79 -7.10 20.86
N ILE A 202 -1.75 -6.82 19.55
CA ILE A 202 -1.32 -5.52 19.01
C ILE A 202 -2.21 -4.39 19.55
N GLU A 203 -3.52 -4.62 19.70
CA GLU A 203 -4.46 -3.60 20.17
C GLU A 203 -4.44 -3.37 21.67
N ARG A 204 -3.95 -4.33 22.47
CA ARG A 204 -3.91 -4.22 23.93
C ARG A 204 -2.52 -3.91 24.48
N THR A 205 -1.47 -4.18 23.72
CA THR A 205 -0.09 -4.07 24.22
C THR A 205 0.30 -2.62 24.57
N THR A 206 1.09 -2.46 25.61
CA THR A 206 1.86 -1.24 25.91
C THR A 206 3.37 -1.51 25.90
N ALA A 207 3.76 -2.72 25.46
CA ALA A 207 5.10 -3.25 25.59
C ALA A 207 6.04 -2.88 24.43
N ILE A 208 5.62 -2.05 23.48
CA ILE A 208 6.46 -1.56 22.39
C ILE A 208 7.17 -0.28 22.88
N PRO A 209 8.50 -0.28 23.06
CA PRO A 209 9.22 0.87 23.58
C PRO A 209 9.02 2.13 22.73
N GLY A 210 8.75 3.26 23.37
CA GLY A 210 8.57 4.59 22.73
C GLY A 210 7.25 4.78 21.98
N ALA A 211 6.64 3.70 21.46
CA ALA A 211 5.41 3.79 20.71
C ALA A 211 4.22 4.28 21.58
N PRO A 212 3.32 5.11 21.03
CA PRO A 212 2.09 5.49 21.70
C PRO A 212 1.28 4.29 22.18
N GLY A 213 0.57 4.46 23.28
CA GLY A 213 -0.42 3.47 23.76
C GLY A 213 -1.53 3.21 22.73
N PRO A 214 -2.27 2.11 22.89
CA PRO A 214 -3.44 1.84 22.08
C PRO A 214 -4.52 2.91 22.27
#